data_AF-A0A847S2I4-F1
#
_entry.id   AF-A0A847S2I4-F1
#
_cell.length_a   1.000
_cell.length_b   1.000
_cell.length_c   1.000
_cell.angle_alpha   90.00
_cell.angle_beta   90.00
_cell.angle_gamma   90.00
#
_symmetry.space_group_name_H-M   'P 1'
#
loop_
_entity.id
_entity.type
_entity.pdbx_description
1 polymer ?
#
loop_
_entity_poly.entity_id
_entity_poly.type
_entity_poly.pdbx_seq_one_letter_code
_entity_poly.pdbx_strand_id
1 'polypeptide(L)'
;MLSAKDVVVVFETLLASPGMGDSVKLSVNQPRRLILLLVKVIDSGLKNREDSLLAGMDENTAAEIKGIADELLKKAGLTELNEKISLLTQK
;
A
#
# COMPACT_ATOMS: atom_id res chain seq x y z
N MET A 1 -20.24 7.02 -19.94
CA MET A 1 -19.11 7.08 -19.01
C MET A 1 -19.45 6.17 -17.85
N LEU A 2 -18.58 5.21 -17.50
CA LEU A 2 -18.82 4.41 -16.29
C LEU A 2 -18.87 5.35 -15.09
N SER A 3 -19.86 5.18 -14.22
CA SER A 3 -19.91 5.87 -12.93
C SER A 3 -18.79 5.33 -12.03
N ALA A 4 -18.32 6.10 -11.05
CA ALA A 4 -17.30 5.65 -10.10
C ALA A 4 -17.71 4.34 -9.40
N LYS A 5 -19.01 4.12 -9.21
CA LYS A 5 -19.56 2.87 -8.68
C LYS A 5 -19.40 1.68 -9.63
N ASP A 6 -19.57 1.90 -10.93
CA ASP A 6 -19.42 0.84 -11.93
C ASP A 6 -17.94 0.40 -12.03
N VAL A 7 -17.01 1.35 -11.86
CA VAL A 7 -15.57 1.07 -11.82
C VAL A 7 -15.21 0.20 -10.62
N VAL A 8 -15.76 0.48 -9.43
CA VAL A 8 -15.55 -0.34 -8.22
C VAL A 8 -16.03 -1.77 -8.43
N VAL A 9 -17.25 -1.97 -8.94
CA VAL A 9 -17.83 -3.31 -9.16
C VAL A 9 -17.02 -4.12 -10.18
N VAL A 10 -16.56 -3.49 -11.26
CA VAL A 10 -15.67 -4.14 -12.23
C VAL A 10 -14.37 -4.58 -11.56
N PHE A 11 -13.81 -3.74 -10.68
CA PHE A 11 -12.58 -4.08 -9.97
C PHE A 11 -12.76 -5.18 -8.94
N GLU A 12 -13.82 -5.17 -8.14
CA GLU A 12 -14.15 -6.27 -7.22
C GLU A 12 -14.27 -7.60 -7.99
N THR A 13 -14.88 -7.57 -9.17
CA THR A 13 -15.00 -8.75 -10.04
C THR A 13 -13.63 -9.22 -10.55
N LEU A 14 -12.74 -8.30 -10.93
CA LEU A 14 -11.37 -8.62 -11.34
C LEU A 14 -10.54 -9.19 -10.18
N LEU A 15 -10.66 -8.63 -8.98
CA LEU A 15 -9.98 -9.10 -7.78
C LEU A 15 -10.52 -10.46 -7.29
N ALA A 16 -11.77 -10.79 -7.63
CA ALA A 16 -12.36 -12.12 -7.39
C ALA A 16 -11.94 -13.17 -8.44
N SER A 17 -11.07 -12.84 -9.39
CA SER A 17 -10.61 -13.79 -10.40
C SER A 17 -9.81 -14.95 -9.77
N PRO A 18 -9.90 -16.17 -10.32
CA PRO A 18 -9.11 -17.30 -9.85
C PRO A 18 -7.61 -16.96 -9.85
N GLY A 19 -6.90 -17.30 -8.77
CA GLY A 19 -5.46 -17.05 -8.61
C GLY A 19 -5.09 -15.71 -7.96
N MET A 20 -6.04 -14.79 -7.74
CA MET A 20 -5.76 -13.51 -7.06
C MET A 20 -5.45 -13.67 -5.56
N GLY A 21 -5.79 -14.81 -4.97
CA GLY A 21 -5.40 -15.18 -3.60
C GLY A 21 -4.09 -15.96 -3.50
N ASP A 22 -3.39 -16.20 -4.62
CA ASP A 22 -2.16 -16.97 -4.61
C ASP A 22 -1.01 -16.15 -4.02
N SER A 23 -0.25 -16.75 -3.10
CA SER A 23 0.91 -16.10 -2.49
C SER A 23 2.07 -16.02 -3.48
N VAL A 24 2.60 -14.81 -3.71
CA VAL A 24 3.75 -14.56 -4.59
C VAL A 24 4.97 -14.15 -3.76
N LYS A 25 6.15 -14.68 -4.12
CA LYS A 25 7.41 -14.27 -3.49
C LYS A 25 7.85 -12.91 -4.02
N LEU A 26 7.89 -11.90 -3.14
CA LEU A 26 8.38 -10.56 -3.46
C LEU A 26 9.84 -10.38 -3.02
N SER A 27 10.77 -10.27 -3.97
CA SER A 27 12.18 -9.91 -3.70
C SER A 27 12.51 -8.53 -4.25
N VAL A 28 12.85 -7.59 -3.37
CA VAL A 28 13.17 -6.21 -3.74
C VAL A 28 14.65 -5.95 -3.47
N ASN A 29 15.41 -5.63 -4.52
CA ASN A 29 16.80 -5.17 -4.42
C ASN A 29 16.88 -3.72 -4.92
N GLN A 30 16.68 -2.78 -4.02
CA GLN A 30 16.61 -1.35 -4.34
C GLN A 30 17.33 -0.51 -3.29
N PRO A 31 17.83 0.69 -3.65
CA PRO A 31 18.40 1.63 -2.70
C PRO A 31 17.46 1.98 -1.54
N ARG A 32 18.02 2.13 -0.33
CA ARG A 32 17.29 2.52 0.89
C ARG A 32 16.38 3.74 0.71
N ARG A 33 16.82 4.74 -0.06
CA ARG A 33 16.03 5.93 -0.40
C ARG A 33 14.72 5.58 -1.10
N LEU A 34 14.75 4.66 -2.07
CA LEU A 34 13.55 4.27 -2.79
C LEU A 34 12.59 3.50 -1.89
N ILE A 35 13.09 2.62 -1.03
CA ILE A 35 12.25 1.90 -0.06
C ILE A 35 11.55 2.87 0.89
N LEU A 36 12.27 3.86 1.43
CA LEU A 36 11.70 4.87 2.31
C LEU A 36 10.60 5.69 1.62
N LEU A 37 10.84 6.13 0.39
CA LEU A 37 9.84 6.88 -0.39
C LEU A 37 8.63 6.03 -0.75
N LEU A 38 8.84 4.76 -1.12
CA LEU A 38 7.77 3.83 -1.43
C LEU A 38 6.82 3.65 -0.25
N VAL A 39 7.37 3.49 0.96
CA VAL A 39 6.56 3.38 2.19
C VAL A 39 5.73 4.64 2.42
N LYS A 40 6.30 5.83 2.20
CA LYS A 40 5.54 7.10 2.30
C LYS A 40 4.42 7.20 1.25
N VAL A 41 4.66 6.72 0.04
CA VAL A 41 3.62 6.67 -1.01
C VAL A 41 2.49 5.72 -0.59
N ILE A 42 2.82 4.54 -0.05
CA ILE A 42 1.83 3.59 0.48
C ILE A 42 1.02 4.24 1.61
N ASP A 43 1.68 4.82 2.61
CA ASP A 43 1.02 5.51 3.73
C ASP A 43 0.07 6.63 3.25
N SER A 44 0.49 7.40 2.24
CA SER A 44 -0.33 8.47 1.67
C SER A 44 -1.54 7.93 0.92
N GLY A 45 -1.35 6.86 0.12
CA GLY A 45 -2.43 6.22 -0.62
C GLY A 45 -3.46 5.54 0.29
N LEU A 46 -3.01 4.97 1.41
CA LEU A 46 -3.90 4.39 2.42
C LEU A 46 -4.74 5.47 3.15
N LYS A 47 -4.22 6.68 3.31
CA LYS A 47 -4.91 7.81 3.97
C LYS A 47 -5.89 8.53 3.03
N ASN A 48 -5.44 8.87 1.83
CA ASN A 48 -6.21 9.65 0.86
C ASN A 48 -6.75 8.71 -0.22
N ARG A 49 -7.66 7.79 0.14
CA ARG A 49 -8.29 6.81 -0.78
C ARG A 49 -9.19 7.48 -1.84
N GLU A 50 -8.68 8.52 -2.51
CA GLU A 50 -9.34 9.33 -3.53
C GLU A 50 -9.46 8.57 -4.85
N ASP A 51 -8.58 7.58 -5.07
CA ASP A 51 -8.69 6.67 -6.19
C ASP A 51 -9.86 5.69 -5.96
N SER A 52 -10.77 5.60 -6.93
CA SER A 52 -11.90 4.68 -6.92
C SER A 52 -11.52 3.22 -6.63
N LEU A 53 -10.29 2.82 -6.98
CA LEU A 53 -9.76 1.48 -6.72
C LEU A 53 -9.39 1.26 -5.27
N LEU A 54 -8.80 2.28 -4.65
CA LEU A 54 -8.45 2.27 -3.23
C LEU A 54 -9.68 2.48 -2.36
N ALA A 55 -10.73 3.12 -2.88
CA ALA A 55 -12.00 3.32 -2.19
C ALA A 55 -12.76 2.00 -1.95
N GLY A 56 -12.63 1.02 -2.84
CA GLY A 56 -13.25 -0.32 -2.69
C GLY A 56 -12.48 -1.26 -1.75
N MET A 57 -11.35 -0.84 -1.20
CA MET A 57 -10.51 -1.67 -0.35
C MET A 57 -11.06 -1.79 1.07
N ASP A 58 -11.15 -3.01 1.59
CA ASP A 58 -11.56 -3.25 2.97
C ASP A 58 -10.44 -2.91 3.98
N GLU A 59 -10.78 -2.87 5.27
CA GLU A 59 -9.80 -2.55 6.32
C GLU A 59 -8.74 -3.64 6.48
N ASN A 60 -9.06 -4.90 6.19
CA ASN A 60 -8.11 -6.01 6.29
C ASN A 60 -7.02 -5.89 5.22
N THR A 61 -7.40 -5.66 3.96
CA THR A 61 -6.43 -5.45 2.88
C THR A 61 -5.56 -4.22 3.15
N ALA A 62 -6.14 -3.16 3.70
CA ALA A 62 -5.37 -1.97 4.10
C ALA A 62 -4.33 -2.29 5.19
N ALA A 63 -4.70 -3.11 6.18
CA ALA A 63 -3.78 -3.57 7.22
C ALA A 63 -2.68 -4.48 6.68
N GLU A 64 -2.99 -5.38 5.74
CA GLU A 64 -2.00 -6.23 5.07
C GLU A 64 -1.00 -5.41 4.26
N ILE A 65 -1.47 -4.44 3.46
CA ILE A 65 -0.60 -3.52 2.70
C ILE A 65 0.31 -2.72 3.64
N LYS A 66 -0.23 -2.27 4.78
CA LYS A 66 0.59 -1.60 5.81
C LYS A 66 1.65 -2.54 6.39
N GLY A 67 1.30 -3.80 6.64
CA GLY A 67 2.26 -4.83 7.08
C GLY A 67 3.41 -5.03 6.08
N ILE A 68 3.12 -4.99 4.76
CA ILE A 68 4.15 -5.05 3.71
C ILE A 68 5.09 -3.83 3.80
N ALA A 69 4.54 -2.63 4.01
CA ALA A 69 5.35 -1.42 4.16
C ALA A 69 6.29 -1.50 5.39
N ASP A 70 5.78 -1.99 6.52
CA ASP A 70 6.55 -2.19 7.74
C ASP A 70 7.66 -3.24 7.55
N GLU A 71 7.38 -4.34 6.85
CA GLU A 71 8.38 -5.33 6.49
C GLU A 71 9.49 -4.76 5.60
N LEU A 72 9.15 -3.92 4.63
CA LEU A 72 10.12 -3.27 3.75
C LEU A 72 11.05 -2.34 4.53
N LEU A 73 10.50 -1.56 5.47
CA LEU A 73 11.31 -0.73 6.37
C LEU A 73 12.23 -1.57 7.25
N LYS A 74 11.71 -2.65 7.83
CA LYS A 74 12.47 -3.56 8.68
C LYS A 74 13.61 -4.21 7.92
N LYS A 75 13.35 -4.74 6.71
CA LYS A 75 14.37 -5.33 5.82
C LYS A 75 15.42 -4.30 5.38
N ALA A 76 15.04 -3.04 5.20
CA ALA A 76 15.96 -1.97 4.82
C ALA A 76 16.74 -1.38 6.01
N GLY A 77 16.36 -1.69 7.26
CA GLY A 77 16.92 -1.10 8.48
C GLY A 77 16.55 0.38 8.65
N LEU A 78 15.36 0.78 8.19
CA LEU A 78 14.92 2.18 8.13
C LEU A 78 13.78 2.52 9.10
N THR A 79 13.34 1.59 9.93
CA THR A 79 12.21 1.77 10.85
C THR A 79 12.38 3.01 11.74
N GLU A 80 13.50 3.13 12.47
CA GLU A 80 13.76 4.28 13.34
C GLU A 80 13.85 5.61 12.57
N LEU A 81 14.41 5.59 11.36
CA LEU A 81 14.51 6.79 10.53
C LEU A 81 13.12 7.24 10.08
N ASN A 82 12.26 6.29 9.68
CA ASN A 82 10.90 6.58 9.28
C ASN A 82 10.08 7.16 10.44
N GLU A 83 10.25 6.65 11.66
CA GLU A 83 9.63 7.20 12.87
C GLU A 83 10.08 8.64 13.15
N LYS A 84 11.40 8.88 13.15
CA LYS A 84 11.96 10.23 13.34
C LYS A 84 11.45 11.22 12.30
N ILE A 85 11.41 10.82 11.02
CA ILE A 85 10.87 11.67 9.95
C ILE A 85 9.39 11.96 10.21
N SER A 86 8.61 10.94 10.60
CA SER A 86 7.18 11.11 10.87
C SER A 86 6.93 12.14 11.97
N LEU A 87 7.72 12.09 13.06
CA LEU A 87 7.68 13.09 14.14
C LEU A 87 8.04 14.51 13.66
N LEU A 88 8.98 14.64 12.73
CA LEU A 88 9.39 15.94 12.18
C LEU A 88 8.35 16.53 11.22
N THR A 89 7.66 15.68 10.45
CA THR A 89 6.63 16.09 9.49
C THR A 89 5.23 16.21 10.11
N GLN A 90 5.03 15.84 11.37
CA GLN A 90 3.74 15.94 12.08
C GLN A 90 3.45 17.38 12.57
N LYS A 91 3.96 18.39 11.84
CA LYS A 91 3.85 19.80 12.17
C LYS A 91 2.83 20.50 11.27
#